data_AF-A0A7V5FSH2-F1
#
_entry.id   AF-A0A7V5FSH2-F1
#
_cell.length_a   1.000
_cell.length_b   1.000
_cell.length_c   1.000
_cell.angle_alpha   90.00
_cell.angle_beta   90.00
_cell.angle_gamma   90.00
#
_symmetry.space_group_name_H-M   'P 1'
#
loop_
_entity.id
_entity.type
_entity.pdbx_description
1 polymer ?
#
loop_
_entity_poly.entity_id
_entity_poly.type
_entity_poly.pdbx_seq_one_letter_code
_entity_poly.pdbx_strand_id
1 'polypeptide(L)'
;SILIDKELWNTLSNNGINGVRSNYSWQSHCEKVMQQFSKLLPSRTEAMKKEAPVQSSPKSPSFGKRLISLNRLMISDIDNTLIGDNKSMRELFALLESHRDTLAWGVSTGRSLELTIEAITEYNIPTPDIIICSVGTEIYYGPDLRMDKGWQNHISYQWRPEEIKEVLGDIDFLTFQESEGQRSHKISYYMADDYDYLFWVYYKLEEAGLQCRVIYSHGQFLDIVPVRASKGKAIDYLSYKYEFSPLHVMVAGDSGNDEDMLSGKARGLVVGNYSEELEKLKDRPNIYFSPRKYAAGIIDGLNHYGFI
;
A
#
# COMPACT_ATOMS: atom_id res chain seq x y z
N SER A 1 34.74 -10.68 -27.49
CA SER A 1 34.52 -9.76 -26.35
C SER A 1 33.46 -10.35 -25.45
N ILE A 2 33.59 -10.25 -24.13
CA ILE A 2 32.59 -10.74 -23.14
C ILE A 2 31.16 -10.24 -23.46
N LEU A 3 31.04 -9.09 -24.12
CA LEU A 3 29.76 -8.48 -24.50
C LEU A 3 29.06 -9.14 -25.71
N ILE A 4 29.73 -10.06 -26.41
CA ILE A 4 29.23 -10.66 -27.66
C ILE A 4 29.07 -12.19 -27.51
N ASP A 5 29.78 -12.78 -26.56
CA ASP A 5 29.73 -14.21 -26.24
C ASP A 5 28.84 -14.46 -25.02
N LYS A 6 27.60 -14.90 -25.29
CA LYS A 6 26.58 -15.15 -24.25
C LYS A 6 26.96 -16.28 -23.30
N GLU A 7 27.69 -17.29 -23.77
CA GLU A 7 28.02 -18.47 -22.97
C GLU A 7 29.16 -18.14 -21.99
N LEU A 8 30.15 -17.39 -22.46
CA LEU A 8 31.21 -16.84 -21.62
C LEU A 8 30.67 -15.83 -20.59
N TRP A 9 29.74 -14.96 -20.99
CA TRP A 9 29.10 -14.00 -20.08
C TRP A 9 28.32 -14.69 -18.96
N ASN A 10 27.52 -15.70 -19.29
CA ASN A 10 26.76 -16.47 -18.31
C ASN A 10 27.67 -17.18 -17.30
N THR A 11 28.77 -17.76 -17.78
CA THR A 11 29.75 -18.45 -16.92
C THR A 11 30.39 -17.47 -15.93
N LEU A 12 30.85 -16.32 -16.41
CA LEU A 12 31.49 -15.30 -15.57
C LEU A 12 30.50 -14.62 -14.60
N SER A 13 29.27 -14.37 -15.04
CA SER A 13 28.20 -13.81 -14.21
C SER A 13 27.83 -14.76 -13.06
N ASN A 14 27.61 -16.05 -13.36
CA ASN A 14 27.31 -17.07 -12.36
C ASN A 14 28.47 -17.26 -11.37
N ASN A 15 29.72 -17.26 -11.86
CA ASN A 15 30.90 -17.34 -11.01
C ASN A 15 31.03 -16.11 -10.10
N GLY A 16 30.68 -14.91 -10.59
CA GLY A 16 30.64 -13.69 -9.79
C GLY A 16 29.62 -13.75 -8.67
N ILE A 17 28.37 -14.14 -8.97
CA ILE A 17 27.30 -14.28 -7.98
C ILE A 17 27.65 -15.34 -6.92
N ASN A 18 28.16 -16.50 -7.35
CA ASN A 18 28.59 -17.55 -6.44
C ASN A 18 29.81 -17.14 -5.61
N GLY A 19 30.74 -16.38 -6.19
CA GLY A 19 31.90 -15.82 -5.50
C GLY A 19 31.50 -14.84 -4.39
N VAL A 20 30.53 -13.97 -4.66
CA VAL A 20 29.95 -13.05 -3.66
C VAL A 20 29.25 -13.85 -2.57
N ARG A 21 28.39 -14.81 -2.92
CA ARG A 21 27.67 -15.62 -1.92
C ARG A 21 28.59 -16.48 -1.04
N SER A 22 29.71 -16.96 -1.56
CA SER A 22 30.66 -17.81 -0.82
C SER A 22 31.69 -17.03 0.00
N ASN A 23 32.12 -15.85 -0.46
CA ASN A 23 33.23 -15.12 0.16
C ASN A 23 32.86 -13.74 0.71
N TYR A 24 31.69 -13.19 0.37
CA TYR A 24 31.26 -11.87 0.78
C TYR A 24 30.21 -11.96 1.89
N SER A 25 30.66 -11.81 3.13
CA SER A 25 29.75 -11.64 4.27
C SER A 25 29.27 -10.19 4.32
N TRP A 26 27.97 -9.99 4.05
CA TRP A 26 27.33 -8.68 4.21
C TRP A 26 27.49 -8.15 5.64
N GLN A 27 27.47 -9.03 6.64
CA GLN A 27 27.73 -8.66 8.04
C GLN A 27 29.14 -8.08 8.22
N SER A 28 30.18 -8.74 7.71
CA SER A 28 31.56 -8.24 7.80
C SER A 28 31.77 -6.94 7.01
N HIS A 29 31.03 -6.74 5.91
CA HIS A 29 31.04 -5.48 5.19
C HIS A 29 30.40 -4.35 6.02
N CYS A 30 29.20 -4.57 6.56
CA CYS A 30 28.53 -3.62 7.43
C CYS A 30 29.37 -3.27 8.66
N GLU A 31 30.01 -4.25 9.30
CA GLU A 31 30.91 -4.04 10.44
C GLU A 31 32.10 -3.15 10.07
N LYS A 32 32.75 -3.40 8.93
CA LYS A 32 33.87 -2.57 8.44
C LYS A 32 33.43 -1.14 8.13
N VAL A 33 32.26 -0.98 7.49
CA VAL A 33 31.70 0.35 7.18
C VAL A 33 31.38 1.09 8.47
N MET A 34 30.74 0.44 9.43
CA MET A 34 30.42 1.04 10.73
C MET A 34 31.68 1.39 11.53
N GLN A 35 32.74 0.59 11.45
CA GLN A 35 34.04 0.94 12.03
C GLN A 35 34.64 2.21 11.40
N GLN A 36 34.56 2.38 10.08
CA GLN A 36 35.07 3.59 9.43
C GLN A 36 34.21 4.81 9.80
N PHE A 37 32.88 4.66 9.84
CA PHE A 37 31.97 5.70 10.30
C PHE A 37 32.25 6.12 11.75
N SER A 38 32.54 5.16 12.64
CA SER A 38 32.88 5.45 14.04
C SER A 38 34.18 6.26 14.20
N LYS A 39 35.14 6.09 13.28
CA LYS A 39 36.40 6.88 13.27
C LYS A 39 36.18 8.31 12.79
N LEU A 40 35.24 8.51 11.88
CA LEU A 40 34.94 9.83 11.28
C LEU A 40 33.96 10.66 12.12
N LEU A 41 33.12 10.02 12.95
CA LEU A 41 32.09 10.68 13.77
C LEU A 41 32.13 10.22 15.25
N PRO A 42 33.24 10.45 15.98
CA PRO A 42 33.43 9.91 17.33
C PRO A 42 32.37 10.37 18.34
N SER A 43 31.88 11.61 18.23
CA SER A 43 30.89 12.21 19.14
C SER A 43 29.49 11.60 19.04
N ARG A 44 29.11 10.99 17.90
CA ARG A 44 27.83 10.27 17.75
C ARG A 44 27.91 8.84 18.29
N THR A 45 29.06 8.19 18.20
CA THR A 45 29.25 6.83 18.72
C THR A 45 29.31 6.75 20.24
N GLU A 46 29.78 7.79 20.93
CA GLU A 46 29.74 7.84 22.40
C GLU A 46 28.32 8.06 22.94
N ALA A 47 27.47 8.80 22.23
CA ALA A 47 26.05 8.92 22.56
C ALA A 47 25.31 7.58 22.41
N MET A 48 25.65 6.77 21.40
CA MET A 48 25.08 5.43 21.21
C MET A 48 25.61 4.37 22.18
N LYS A 49 26.83 4.54 22.74
CA LYS A 49 27.42 3.60 23.71
C LYS A 49 26.94 3.80 25.15
N LYS A 50 26.38 4.97 25.49
CA LYS A 50 25.89 5.29 26.84
C LYS A 50 24.49 4.77 27.14
N GLU A 51 23.77 4.25 26.16
CA GLU A 51 22.57 3.46 26.39
C GLU A 51 22.98 2.03 26.76
N ALA A 52 23.03 1.76 28.07
CA ALA A 52 23.22 0.43 28.63
C ALA A 52 22.17 -0.55 28.05
N PRO A 53 22.47 -1.86 27.95
CA PRO A 53 21.54 -2.83 27.39
C PRO A 53 20.35 -2.97 28.32
N VAL A 54 19.24 -2.32 27.97
CA VAL A 54 17.91 -2.66 28.49
C VAL A 54 17.72 -4.14 28.19
N GLN A 55 17.47 -4.93 29.24
CA GLN A 55 17.13 -6.34 29.13
C GLN A 55 16.06 -6.50 28.06
N SER A 56 16.48 -7.02 26.91
CA SER A 56 15.60 -7.20 25.78
C SER A 56 14.62 -8.32 26.14
N SER A 57 13.37 -7.93 26.40
CA SER A 57 12.23 -8.72 25.95
C SER A 57 12.50 -9.23 24.53
N PRO A 58 12.06 -10.45 24.16
CA PRO A 58 12.38 -11.02 22.85
C PRO A 58 12.00 -9.99 21.79
N LYS A 59 13.02 -9.39 21.15
CA LYS A 59 12.81 -8.32 20.18
C LYS A 59 12.02 -8.92 19.04
N SER A 60 10.72 -8.62 18.99
CA SER A 60 9.93 -8.84 17.79
C SER A 60 10.76 -8.38 16.59
N PRO A 61 10.91 -9.18 15.53
CA PRO A 61 11.69 -8.79 14.37
C PRO A 61 11.23 -7.40 13.92
N SER A 62 12.16 -6.55 13.47
CA SER A 62 11.77 -5.26 12.88
C SER A 62 10.70 -5.51 11.82
N PHE A 63 9.67 -4.67 11.75
CA PHE A 63 8.51 -4.89 10.85
C PHE A 63 8.92 -5.24 9.41
N GLY A 64 9.97 -4.59 8.90
CA GLY A 64 10.54 -4.93 7.60
C GLY A 64 11.11 -6.35 7.51
N LYS A 65 11.79 -6.84 8.56
CA LYS A 65 12.29 -8.22 8.62
C LYS A 65 11.16 -9.25 8.64
N ARG A 66 10.04 -8.94 9.32
CA ARG A 66 8.84 -9.77 9.28
C ARG A 66 8.28 -9.84 7.86
N LEU A 67 8.01 -8.69 7.23
CA LEU A 67 7.42 -8.66 5.87
C LEU A 67 8.28 -9.41 4.84
N ILE A 68 9.61 -9.31 4.92
CA ILE A 68 10.53 -10.05 4.03
C ILE A 68 10.46 -11.57 4.24
N SER A 69 10.15 -12.03 5.47
CA SER A 69 10.08 -13.47 5.77
C SER A 69 8.76 -14.12 5.39
N LEU A 70 7.75 -13.33 5.02
CA LEU A 70 6.41 -13.81 4.70
C LEU A 70 6.24 -14.02 3.21
N ASN A 71 5.34 -14.92 2.84
CA ASN A 71 5.10 -15.25 1.44
C ASN A 71 3.69 -14.87 0.97
N ARG A 72 2.79 -14.49 1.88
CA ARG A 72 1.40 -14.10 1.60
C ARG A 72 1.10 -12.72 2.17
N LEU A 73 0.32 -11.95 1.42
CA LEU A 73 -0.16 -10.63 1.80
C LEU A 73 -1.66 -10.52 1.54
N MET A 74 -2.43 -10.11 2.54
CA MET A 74 -3.84 -9.74 2.39
C MET A 74 -4.02 -8.24 2.65
N ILE A 75 -4.63 -7.51 1.72
CA ILE A 75 -4.98 -6.10 1.90
C ILE A 75 -6.49 -5.96 1.76
N SER A 76 -7.15 -5.28 2.68
CA SER A 76 -8.60 -5.05 2.62
C SER A 76 -8.93 -3.57 2.63
N ASP A 77 -9.94 -3.14 1.87
CA ASP A 77 -10.62 -1.90 2.22
C ASP A 77 -11.28 -2.02 3.61
N ILE A 78 -11.54 -0.88 4.24
CA ILE A 78 -12.16 -0.84 5.57
C ILE A 78 -13.67 -0.80 5.42
N ASP A 79 -14.18 0.24 4.78
CA ASP A 79 -15.59 0.62 4.78
C ASP A 79 -16.39 -0.35 3.94
N ASN A 80 -17.47 -0.92 4.48
CA ASN A 80 -18.29 -1.93 3.80
C ASN A 80 -17.53 -3.19 3.30
N THR A 81 -16.23 -3.31 3.53
CA THR A 81 -15.44 -4.49 3.18
C THR A 81 -14.98 -5.24 4.43
N LEU A 82 -14.20 -4.59 5.30
CA LEU A 82 -13.76 -5.18 6.56
C LEU A 82 -14.85 -5.03 7.64
N ILE A 83 -15.43 -3.83 7.75
CA ILE A 83 -16.42 -3.48 8.77
C ILE A 83 -17.86 -3.69 8.27
N GLY A 84 -18.76 -4.07 9.19
CA GLY A 84 -20.19 -4.24 8.90
C GLY A 84 -20.84 -5.42 9.62
N ASP A 85 -20.05 -6.45 9.97
CA ASP A 85 -20.49 -7.55 10.83
C ASP A 85 -19.46 -7.91 11.91
N ASN A 86 -19.75 -7.53 13.16
CA ASN A 86 -18.89 -7.73 14.31
C ASN A 86 -18.58 -9.20 14.60
N LYS A 87 -19.45 -10.13 14.21
CA LYS A 87 -19.18 -11.56 14.39
C LYS A 87 -18.08 -12.02 13.42
N SER A 88 -18.27 -11.78 12.13
CA SER A 88 -17.31 -12.16 11.09
C SER A 88 -15.97 -11.45 11.23
N MET A 89 -15.95 -10.20 11.71
CA MET A 89 -14.70 -9.48 12.01
C MET A 89 -13.87 -10.21 13.08
N ARG A 90 -14.50 -10.63 14.19
CA ARG A 90 -13.80 -11.36 15.25
C ARG A 90 -13.25 -12.70 14.76
N GLU A 91 -14.01 -13.41 13.94
CA GLU A 91 -13.59 -14.67 13.32
C GLU A 91 -12.39 -14.44 12.38
N LEU A 92 -12.47 -13.42 11.53
CA LEU A 92 -11.38 -13.04 10.63
C LEU A 92 -10.12 -12.69 11.41
N PHE A 93 -10.21 -11.86 12.44
CA PHE A 93 -9.03 -11.46 13.22
C PHE A 93 -8.38 -12.63 13.97
N ALA A 94 -9.17 -13.54 14.54
CA ALA A 94 -8.64 -14.76 15.14
C ALA A 94 -7.89 -15.62 14.10
N LEU A 95 -8.44 -15.70 12.88
CA LEU A 95 -7.86 -16.44 11.77
C LEU A 95 -6.55 -15.82 11.27
N LEU A 96 -6.52 -14.51 11.07
CA LEU A 96 -5.31 -13.77 10.69
C LEU A 96 -4.21 -13.91 11.74
N GLU A 97 -4.56 -13.84 13.03
CA GLU A 97 -3.59 -14.03 14.11
C GLU A 97 -3.04 -15.47 14.15
N SER A 98 -3.89 -16.48 13.93
CA SER A 98 -3.43 -17.88 13.85
C SER A 98 -2.49 -18.16 12.66
N HIS A 99 -2.50 -17.32 11.63
CA HIS A 99 -1.64 -17.42 10.45
C HIS A 99 -0.54 -16.34 10.41
N ARG A 100 -0.30 -15.62 11.51
CA ARG A 100 0.62 -14.48 11.58
C ARG A 100 2.05 -14.78 11.14
N ASP A 101 2.49 -16.02 11.24
CA ASP A 101 3.84 -16.46 10.83
C ASP A 101 4.00 -16.69 9.32
N THR A 102 2.89 -16.71 8.57
CA THR A 102 2.89 -16.97 7.12
C THR A 102 2.18 -15.88 6.30
N LEU A 103 1.29 -15.12 6.94
CA LEU A 103 0.46 -14.10 6.30
C LEU A 103 0.72 -12.72 6.91
N ALA A 104 1.10 -11.76 6.06
CA ALA A 104 0.99 -10.34 6.37
C ALA A 104 -0.43 -9.86 6.06
N TRP A 105 -0.95 -8.93 6.84
CA TRP A 105 -2.21 -8.31 6.51
C TRP A 105 -2.19 -6.79 6.70
N GLY A 106 -3.00 -6.09 5.92
CA GLY A 106 -3.09 -4.65 5.95
C GLY A 106 -4.42 -4.13 5.46
N VAL A 107 -4.56 -2.80 5.51
CA VAL A 107 -5.75 -2.09 5.05
C VAL A 107 -5.40 -1.10 3.94
N SER A 108 -6.31 -0.88 2.99
CA SER A 108 -6.20 0.14 1.95
C SER A 108 -7.48 0.96 1.84
N THR A 109 -7.47 2.19 2.34
CA THR A 109 -8.66 3.03 2.47
C THR A 109 -8.51 4.41 1.82
N GLY A 110 -9.63 5.04 1.48
CA GLY A 110 -9.71 6.44 1.09
C GLY A 110 -9.57 7.43 2.26
N ARG A 111 -9.79 6.95 3.50
CA ARG A 111 -9.63 7.73 4.74
C ARG A 111 -8.21 8.27 4.87
N SER A 112 -8.06 9.38 5.56
CA SER A 112 -6.76 9.84 6.04
C SER A 112 -6.17 8.89 7.08
N LEU A 113 -4.88 9.06 7.42
CA LEU A 113 -4.27 8.31 8.52
C LEU A 113 -5.07 8.47 9.82
N GLU A 114 -5.41 9.70 10.20
CA GLU A 114 -6.12 10.03 11.44
C GLU A 114 -7.47 9.32 11.51
N LEU A 115 -8.28 9.45 10.46
CA LEU A 115 -9.58 8.77 10.35
C LEU A 115 -9.45 7.24 10.29
N THR A 116 -8.31 6.74 9.78
CA THR A 116 -8.01 5.31 9.78
C THR A 116 -7.71 4.82 11.20
N ILE A 117 -6.92 5.57 11.99
CA ILE A 117 -6.63 5.23 13.39
C ILE A 117 -7.90 5.31 14.25
N GLU A 118 -8.76 6.30 14.01
CA GLU A 118 -10.08 6.38 14.64
C GLU A 118 -10.91 5.13 14.33
N ALA A 119 -10.99 4.72 13.07
CA ALA A 119 -11.69 3.49 12.67
C ALA A 119 -11.11 2.24 13.36
N ILE A 120 -9.78 2.13 13.38
CA ILE A 120 -9.09 1.01 14.02
C ILE A 120 -9.46 0.93 15.50
N THR A 121 -9.55 2.07 16.17
CA THR A 121 -9.91 2.17 17.59
C THR A 121 -11.39 1.87 17.81
N GLU A 122 -12.28 2.50 17.04
CA GLU A 122 -13.73 2.36 17.16
C GLU A 122 -14.19 0.91 16.95
N TYR A 123 -13.67 0.26 15.90
CA TYR A 123 -14.07 -1.09 15.52
C TYR A 123 -13.19 -2.18 16.15
N ASN A 124 -12.27 -1.83 17.05
CA ASN A 124 -11.31 -2.74 17.68
C ASN A 124 -10.55 -3.62 16.66
N ILE A 125 -10.14 -3.00 15.55
CA ILE A 125 -9.35 -3.65 14.52
C ILE A 125 -7.95 -3.90 15.10
N PRO A 126 -7.42 -5.14 15.09
CA PRO A 126 -6.04 -5.38 15.52
C PRO A 126 -5.08 -4.56 14.67
N THR A 127 -3.91 -4.21 15.21
CA THR A 127 -2.97 -3.41 14.44
C THR A 127 -2.51 -4.15 13.17
N PRO A 128 -2.80 -3.61 11.97
CA PRO A 128 -2.32 -4.21 10.73
C PRO A 128 -0.81 -4.05 10.56
N ASP A 129 -0.23 -4.88 9.71
CA ASP A 129 1.19 -4.75 9.34
C ASP A 129 1.42 -3.54 8.44
N ILE A 130 0.43 -3.24 7.58
CA ILE A 130 0.49 -2.21 6.56
C ILE A 130 -0.81 -1.41 6.58
N ILE A 131 -0.70 -0.09 6.56
CA ILE A 131 -1.82 0.83 6.36
C ILE A 131 -1.52 1.62 5.10
N ILE A 132 -2.39 1.47 4.10
CA ILE A 132 -2.42 2.30 2.90
C ILE A 132 -3.62 3.23 3.08
N CYS A 133 -3.39 4.54 3.12
CA CYS A 133 -4.47 5.52 3.33
C CYS A 133 -4.39 6.62 2.27
N SER A 134 -5.33 7.57 2.36
CA SER A 134 -5.40 8.71 1.46
C SER A 134 -5.42 8.28 -0.01
N VAL A 135 -6.21 7.22 -0.32
CA VAL A 135 -6.37 6.62 -1.65
C VAL A 135 -5.06 6.09 -2.26
N GLY A 136 -4.14 5.60 -1.42
CA GLY A 136 -2.87 5.03 -1.85
C GLY A 136 -1.73 6.03 -1.99
N THR A 137 -1.90 7.26 -1.51
CA THR A 137 -0.84 8.27 -1.50
C THR A 137 0.10 8.13 -0.30
N GLU A 138 -0.32 7.41 0.74
CA GLU A 138 0.44 7.23 1.96
C GLU A 138 0.49 5.75 2.35
N ILE A 139 1.67 5.30 2.83
CA ILE A 139 1.89 3.93 3.30
C ILE A 139 2.58 4.02 4.66
N TYR A 140 2.05 3.29 5.65
CA TYR A 140 2.57 3.20 7.01
C TYR A 140 2.74 1.74 7.42
N TYR A 141 3.72 1.49 8.29
CA TYR A 141 4.05 0.15 8.77
C TYR A 141 3.91 0.01 10.29
N GLY A 142 3.24 -1.08 10.70
CA GLY A 142 3.18 -1.54 12.09
C GLY A 142 2.57 -0.55 13.09
N PRO A 143 2.67 -0.83 14.40
CA PRO A 143 2.12 -0.03 15.49
C PRO A 143 2.83 1.33 15.62
N ASP A 144 4.07 1.44 15.15
CA ASP A 144 4.84 2.68 15.20
C ASP A 144 4.42 3.68 14.11
N LEU A 145 3.49 3.30 13.23
CA LEU A 145 3.00 4.09 12.10
C LEU A 145 4.14 4.74 11.30
N ARG A 146 5.15 3.92 10.97
CA ARG A 146 6.32 4.42 10.26
C ARG A 146 5.98 4.66 8.80
N MET A 147 6.02 5.92 8.36
CA MET A 147 5.77 6.29 6.97
C MET A 147 6.83 5.74 6.00
N ASP A 148 6.37 5.26 4.85
CA ASP A 148 7.22 4.86 3.74
C ASP A 148 7.72 6.07 2.93
N LYS A 149 8.93 6.52 3.27
CA LYS A 149 9.59 7.61 2.53
C LYS A 149 9.94 7.23 1.09
N GLY A 150 10.15 5.94 0.80
CA GLY A 150 10.45 5.47 -0.55
C GLY A 150 9.24 5.60 -1.46
N TRP A 151 8.06 5.24 -0.96
CA TRP A 151 6.79 5.44 -1.65
C TRP A 151 6.49 6.92 -1.89
N GLN A 152 6.60 7.75 -0.85
CA GLN A 152 6.41 9.20 -0.96
C GLN A 152 7.28 9.80 -2.08
N ASN A 153 8.59 9.54 -2.05
CA ASN A 153 9.50 10.02 -3.08
C ASN A 153 9.16 9.47 -4.48
N HIS A 154 8.66 8.24 -4.58
CA HIS A 154 8.29 7.62 -5.85
C HIS A 154 7.09 8.33 -6.50
N ILE A 155 6.08 8.67 -5.70
CA ILE A 155 4.85 9.31 -6.19
C ILE A 155 5.01 10.81 -6.41
N SER A 156 5.99 11.49 -5.78
CA SER A 156 6.26 12.92 -6.02
C SER A 156 6.70 13.25 -7.46
N TYR A 157 6.96 12.25 -8.30
CA TYR A 157 7.37 12.46 -9.68
C TYR A 157 6.35 13.29 -10.47
N GLN A 158 6.77 14.47 -10.92
CA GLN A 158 5.95 15.45 -11.66
C GLN A 158 4.68 15.92 -10.93
N TRP A 159 4.59 15.70 -9.62
CA TRP A 159 3.47 16.18 -8.83
C TRP A 159 3.57 17.69 -8.63
N ARG A 160 2.58 18.44 -9.13
CA ARG A 160 2.54 19.91 -9.12
C ARG A 160 1.26 20.41 -8.43
N PRO A 161 1.14 20.27 -7.09
CA PRO A 161 -0.12 20.47 -6.39
C PRO A 161 -0.64 21.90 -6.44
N GLU A 162 0.24 22.90 -6.41
CA GLU A 162 -0.19 24.31 -6.45
C GLU A 162 -0.74 24.69 -7.83
N GLU A 163 -0.14 24.23 -8.92
CA GLU A 163 -0.66 24.44 -10.28
C GLU A 163 -2.01 23.71 -10.47
N ILE A 164 -2.18 22.52 -9.88
CA ILE A 164 -3.47 21.80 -9.88
C ILE A 164 -4.55 22.62 -9.16
N LYS A 165 -4.24 23.16 -7.98
CA LYS A 165 -5.19 23.99 -7.22
C LYS A 165 -5.55 25.27 -7.97
N GLU A 166 -4.59 25.88 -8.67
CA GLU A 166 -4.84 27.07 -9.49
C GLU A 166 -5.79 26.75 -10.65
N VAL A 167 -5.50 25.70 -11.43
CA VAL A 167 -6.33 25.28 -12.58
C VAL A 167 -7.74 24.88 -12.17
N LEU A 168 -7.89 24.19 -11.03
CA LEU A 168 -9.19 23.73 -10.55
C LEU A 168 -9.92 24.79 -9.69
N GLY A 169 -9.22 25.82 -9.22
CA GLY A 169 -9.78 26.87 -8.37
C GLY A 169 -10.79 27.75 -9.09
N ASP A 170 -10.70 27.84 -10.42
CA ASP A 170 -11.60 28.62 -11.28
C ASP A 170 -12.86 27.84 -11.69
N ILE A 171 -13.07 26.62 -11.19
CA ILE A 171 -14.20 25.76 -11.58
C ILE A 171 -15.34 25.88 -10.56
N ASP A 172 -16.41 26.58 -10.92
CA ASP A 172 -17.53 26.93 -10.04
C ASP A 172 -18.27 25.74 -9.41
N PHE A 173 -18.26 24.56 -10.06
CA PHE A 173 -18.94 23.36 -9.54
C PHE A 173 -18.08 22.51 -8.60
N LEU A 174 -16.81 22.88 -8.37
CA LEU A 174 -15.94 22.21 -7.41
C LEU A 174 -15.95 22.95 -6.08
N THR A 175 -16.17 22.21 -4.99
CA THR A 175 -16.03 22.75 -3.64
C THR A 175 -14.80 22.14 -2.98
N PHE A 176 -13.85 22.95 -2.52
CA PHE A 176 -12.66 22.43 -1.83
C PHE A 176 -13.04 21.75 -0.51
N GLN A 177 -12.54 20.54 -0.25
CA GLN A 177 -12.76 19.86 1.02
C GLN A 177 -11.96 20.50 2.16
N GLU A 178 -12.40 20.25 3.38
CA GLU A 178 -11.77 20.68 4.63
C GLU A 178 -10.31 20.20 4.73
N SER A 179 -9.52 20.84 5.60
CA SER A 179 -8.07 20.60 5.72
C SER A 179 -7.73 19.14 6.04
N GLU A 180 -8.63 18.46 6.74
CA GLU A 180 -8.58 17.07 7.15
C GLU A 180 -8.60 16.11 5.95
N GLY A 181 -9.20 16.52 4.83
CA GLY A 181 -9.24 15.78 3.57
C GLY A 181 -8.04 16.04 2.65
N GLN A 182 -7.19 17.03 2.96
CA GLN A 182 -6.06 17.46 2.11
C GLN A 182 -4.75 16.83 2.58
N ARG A 183 -3.93 16.29 1.66
CA ARG A 183 -2.58 15.78 1.99
C ARG A 183 -1.54 16.32 1.01
N SER A 184 -0.26 16.14 1.34
CA SER A 184 0.86 16.55 0.48
C SER A 184 0.75 16.01 -0.96
N HIS A 185 0.17 14.82 -1.12
CA HIS A 185 -0.03 14.13 -2.40
C HIS A 185 -1.50 13.82 -2.68
N LYS A 186 -2.44 14.55 -2.07
CA LYS A 186 -3.87 14.38 -2.30
C LYS A 186 -4.57 15.73 -2.20
N ILE A 187 -5.26 16.13 -3.27
CA ILE A 187 -6.11 17.33 -3.28
C ILE A 187 -7.55 16.88 -3.46
N SER A 188 -8.42 17.24 -2.53
CA SER A 188 -9.77 16.69 -2.44
C SER A 188 -10.84 17.78 -2.63
N TYR A 189 -11.85 17.51 -3.44
CA TYR A 189 -13.00 18.38 -3.71
C TYR A 189 -14.31 17.60 -3.53
N TYR A 190 -15.41 18.31 -3.28
CA TYR A 190 -16.77 17.84 -3.50
C TYR A 190 -17.21 18.24 -4.91
N MET A 191 -17.89 17.34 -5.61
CA MET A 191 -18.43 17.53 -6.96
C MET A 191 -19.69 16.67 -7.13
N ALA A 192 -20.76 17.24 -7.68
CA ALA A 192 -21.96 16.47 -8.01
C ALA A 192 -21.67 15.34 -9.02
N ASP A 193 -22.48 14.28 -8.98
CA ASP A 193 -22.39 13.15 -9.91
C ASP A 193 -22.92 13.55 -11.30
N ASP A 194 -22.03 14.14 -12.08
CA ASP A 194 -22.29 14.65 -13.42
C ASP A 194 -21.12 14.32 -14.35
N TYR A 195 -21.44 13.66 -15.47
CA TYR A 195 -20.47 13.20 -16.46
C TYR A 195 -19.74 14.37 -17.12
N ASP A 196 -20.44 15.47 -17.41
CA ASP A 196 -19.86 16.65 -18.04
C ASP A 196 -18.90 17.36 -17.07
N TYR A 197 -19.23 17.40 -15.77
CA TYR A 197 -18.35 17.97 -14.75
C TYR A 197 -17.03 17.20 -14.65
N LEU A 198 -17.11 15.87 -14.56
CA LEU A 198 -15.93 15.03 -14.52
C LEU A 198 -15.09 15.16 -15.80
N PHE A 199 -15.74 15.20 -16.97
CA PHE A 199 -15.07 15.46 -18.24
C PHE A 199 -14.32 16.80 -18.26
N TRP A 200 -14.96 17.88 -17.78
CA TRP A 200 -14.35 19.21 -17.71
C TRP A 200 -13.12 19.24 -16.80
N VAL A 201 -13.14 18.54 -15.66
CA VAL A 201 -11.99 18.39 -14.78
C VAL A 201 -10.82 17.73 -15.52
N TYR A 202 -11.08 16.61 -16.21
CA TYR A 202 -10.05 15.94 -17.02
C TYR A 202 -9.49 16.87 -18.10
N TYR A 203 -10.36 17.53 -18.85
CA TYR A 203 -9.97 18.46 -19.91
C TYR A 203 -9.07 19.57 -19.38
N LYS A 204 -9.41 20.21 -18.26
CA LYS A 204 -8.63 21.32 -17.69
C LYS A 204 -7.25 20.90 -17.22
N LEU A 205 -7.15 19.74 -16.58
CA LEU A 205 -5.87 19.19 -16.12
C LEU A 205 -4.99 18.78 -17.32
N GLU A 206 -5.58 18.21 -18.37
CA GLU A 206 -4.88 17.84 -19.59
C GLU A 206 -4.42 19.07 -20.40
N GLU A 207 -5.27 20.08 -20.55
CA GLU A 207 -4.97 21.36 -21.20
C GLU A 207 -3.77 22.07 -20.54
N ALA A 208 -3.69 22.01 -19.21
CA ALA A 208 -2.56 22.52 -18.44
C ALA A 208 -1.31 21.59 -18.43
N GLY A 209 -1.39 20.41 -19.05
CA GLY A 209 -0.31 19.43 -19.09
C GLY A 209 0.03 18.83 -17.72
N LEU A 210 -0.91 18.79 -16.77
CA LEU A 210 -0.69 18.34 -15.40
C LEU A 210 -0.81 16.81 -15.29
N GLN A 211 0.30 16.14 -14.99
CA GLN A 211 0.32 14.68 -14.82
C GLN A 211 -0.21 14.27 -13.44
N CYS A 212 -1.50 13.99 -13.39
CA CYS A 212 -2.20 13.55 -12.19
C CYS A 212 -3.20 12.44 -12.52
N ARG A 213 -3.78 11.87 -11.48
CA ARG A 213 -4.92 10.96 -11.56
C ARG A 213 -6.09 11.60 -10.85
N VAL A 214 -7.25 11.51 -11.49
CA VAL A 214 -8.54 11.93 -10.95
C VAL A 214 -9.27 10.67 -10.49
N ILE A 215 -9.74 10.66 -9.25
CA ILE A 215 -10.48 9.56 -8.65
C ILE A 215 -11.81 10.13 -8.16
N TYR A 216 -12.90 9.67 -8.76
CA TYR A 216 -14.25 10.03 -8.35
C TYR A 216 -14.90 8.86 -7.62
N SER A 217 -15.55 9.12 -6.48
CA SER A 217 -16.11 8.05 -5.65
C SER A 217 -17.32 8.48 -4.82
N HIS A 218 -18.16 7.50 -4.49
CA HIS A 218 -19.37 7.65 -3.67
C HIS A 218 -20.31 8.78 -4.12
N GLY A 219 -20.37 9.05 -5.42
CA GLY A 219 -21.24 10.06 -6.02
C GLY A 219 -21.01 11.50 -5.54
N GLN A 220 -19.87 11.81 -4.90
CA GLN A 220 -19.58 13.18 -4.45
C GLN A 220 -18.10 13.54 -4.28
N PHE A 221 -17.21 12.58 -4.03
CA PHE A 221 -15.82 12.87 -3.69
C PHE A 221 -14.93 12.83 -4.92
N LEU A 222 -14.20 13.91 -5.16
CA LEU A 222 -13.23 14.04 -6.24
C LEU A 222 -11.82 14.22 -5.66
N ASP A 223 -10.98 13.22 -5.84
CA ASP A 223 -9.60 13.22 -5.34
C ASP A 223 -8.62 13.31 -6.52
N ILE A 224 -7.73 14.30 -6.46
CA ILE A 224 -6.61 14.48 -7.38
C ILE A 224 -5.33 14.01 -6.69
N VAL A 225 -4.67 13.02 -7.28
CA VAL A 225 -3.46 12.39 -6.73
C VAL A 225 -2.36 12.35 -7.80
N PRO A 226 -1.08 12.13 -7.43
CA PRO A 226 -0.03 11.95 -8.41
C PRO A 226 -0.35 10.84 -9.40
N VAL A 227 0.11 10.98 -10.64
CA VAL A 227 -0.12 9.96 -11.69
C VAL A 227 0.36 8.56 -11.30
N ARG A 228 1.34 8.47 -10.39
CA ARG A 228 1.91 7.22 -9.85
C ARG A 228 1.23 6.70 -8.57
N ALA A 229 0.25 7.42 -8.03
CA ALA A 229 -0.46 7.05 -6.82
C ALA A 229 -1.85 6.46 -7.14
N SER A 230 -2.22 5.43 -6.38
CA SER A 230 -3.51 4.73 -6.37
C SER A 230 -3.40 3.53 -5.43
N LYS A 231 -4.52 2.99 -4.92
CA LYS A 231 -4.52 1.78 -4.08
C LYS A 231 -3.77 0.61 -4.75
N GLY A 232 -4.03 0.32 -6.03
CA GLY A 232 -3.39 -0.77 -6.76
C GLY A 232 -1.88 -0.57 -6.94
N LYS A 233 -1.44 0.63 -7.35
CA LYS A 233 0.00 0.95 -7.45
C LYS A 233 0.74 0.88 -6.11
N ALA A 234 0.10 1.24 -4.99
CA ALA A 234 0.68 1.09 -3.67
C ALA A 234 0.90 -0.39 -3.32
N ILE A 235 -0.06 -1.25 -3.67
CA ILE A 235 0.03 -2.70 -3.50
C ILE A 235 1.10 -3.31 -4.42
N ASP A 236 1.19 -2.88 -5.66
CA ASP A 236 2.25 -3.29 -6.59
C ASP A 236 3.64 -2.90 -6.05
N TYR A 237 3.77 -1.68 -5.52
CA TYR A 237 5.00 -1.22 -4.87
C TYR A 237 5.39 -2.08 -3.68
N LEU A 238 4.45 -2.41 -2.81
CA LEU A 238 4.66 -3.31 -1.67
C LEU A 238 5.04 -4.71 -2.10
N SER A 239 4.36 -5.24 -3.12
CA SER A 239 4.62 -6.56 -3.68
C SER A 239 6.04 -6.64 -4.24
N TYR A 240 6.49 -5.60 -4.95
CA TYR A 240 7.86 -5.53 -5.45
C TYR A 240 8.88 -5.36 -4.32
N LYS A 241 8.60 -4.48 -3.35
CA LYS A 241 9.51 -4.14 -2.25
C LYS A 241 9.79 -5.33 -1.32
N TYR A 242 8.78 -6.15 -1.08
CA TYR A 242 8.84 -7.29 -0.17
C TYR A 242 8.81 -8.64 -0.90
N GLU A 243 8.94 -8.63 -2.23
CA GLU A 243 9.00 -9.83 -3.07
C GLU A 243 7.78 -10.76 -2.94
N PHE A 244 6.60 -10.20 -2.64
CA PHE A 244 5.36 -10.97 -2.69
C PHE A 244 5.01 -11.30 -4.14
N SER A 245 4.84 -12.59 -4.43
CA SER A 245 4.27 -13.04 -5.69
C SER A 245 2.81 -12.55 -5.80
N PRO A 246 2.38 -11.98 -6.94
CA PRO A 246 0.98 -11.56 -7.12
C PRO A 246 -0.04 -12.69 -6.88
N LEU A 247 0.35 -13.95 -7.08
CA LEU A 247 -0.48 -15.12 -6.79
C LEU A 247 -0.74 -15.32 -5.28
N HIS A 248 0.12 -14.75 -4.44
CA HIS A 248 0.04 -14.77 -2.97
C HIS A 248 -0.24 -13.37 -2.40
N VAL A 249 -0.74 -12.44 -3.23
CA VAL A 249 -1.35 -11.20 -2.76
C VAL A 249 -2.84 -11.28 -3.00
N MET A 250 -3.62 -11.12 -1.93
CA MET A 250 -5.08 -11.00 -2.01
C MET A 250 -5.48 -9.57 -1.65
N VAL A 251 -6.39 -8.99 -2.42
CA VAL A 251 -6.95 -7.66 -2.18
C VAL A 251 -8.47 -7.76 -2.09
N ALA A 252 -9.09 -7.11 -1.11
CA ALA A 252 -10.53 -7.14 -0.88
C ALA A 252 -11.13 -5.73 -0.96
N GLY A 253 -12.27 -5.57 -1.64
CA GLY A 253 -12.97 -4.30 -1.77
C GLY A 253 -14.45 -4.46 -2.11
N ASP A 254 -15.18 -3.35 -2.13
CA ASP A 254 -16.62 -3.30 -2.35
C ASP A 254 -17.07 -2.18 -3.30
N SER A 255 -16.24 -1.18 -3.60
CA SER A 255 -16.67 -0.01 -4.40
C SER A 255 -15.67 0.39 -5.49
N GLY A 256 -16.03 1.35 -6.34
CA GLY A 256 -15.22 1.76 -7.50
C GLY A 256 -13.85 2.33 -7.14
N ASN A 257 -13.66 2.88 -5.93
CA ASN A 257 -12.33 3.31 -5.49
C ASN A 257 -11.36 2.13 -5.25
N ASP A 258 -11.88 0.90 -5.16
CA ASP A 258 -11.13 -0.34 -5.03
C ASP A 258 -10.81 -0.97 -6.38
N GLU A 259 -11.45 -0.52 -7.46
CA GLU A 259 -11.34 -1.13 -8.78
C GLU A 259 -9.88 -1.27 -9.23
N ASP A 260 -9.07 -0.23 -9.05
CA ASP A 260 -7.65 -0.22 -9.45
C ASP A 260 -6.83 -1.29 -8.70
N MET A 261 -7.13 -1.55 -7.42
CA MET A 261 -6.46 -2.64 -6.70
C MET A 261 -7.02 -4.02 -7.09
N LEU A 262 -8.35 -4.14 -7.21
CA LEU A 262 -9.04 -5.40 -7.54
C LEU A 262 -8.68 -5.92 -8.94
N SER A 263 -8.50 -5.01 -9.89
CA SER A 263 -8.17 -5.31 -11.28
C SER A 263 -6.69 -5.50 -11.56
N GLY A 264 -5.84 -5.35 -10.54
CA GLY A 264 -4.39 -5.51 -10.64
C GLY A 264 -3.95 -6.96 -10.84
N LYS A 265 -2.66 -7.23 -10.59
CA LYS A 265 -2.08 -8.58 -10.73
C LYS A 265 -2.40 -9.51 -9.55
N ALA A 266 -2.83 -8.93 -8.44
CA ALA A 266 -3.22 -9.65 -7.23
C ALA A 266 -4.49 -10.48 -7.45
N ARG A 267 -4.79 -11.35 -6.50
CA ARG A 267 -6.07 -12.05 -6.37
C ARG A 267 -7.11 -11.07 -5.82
N GLY A 268 -8.03 -10.63 -6.67
CA GLY A 268 -9.08 -9.68 -6.30
C GLY A 268 -10.27 -10.38 -5.65
N LEU A 269 -10.77 -9.83 -4.56
CA LEU A 269 -11.96 -10.31 -3.88
C LEU A 269 -12.99 -9.17 -3.81
N VAL A 270 -14.18 -9.42 -4.36
CA VAL A 270 -15.34 -8.54 -4.21
C VAL A 270 -16.29 -9.16 -3.19
N VAL A 271 -16.57 -8.44 -2.09
CA VAL A 271 -17.47 -8.93 -1.03
C VAL A 271 -18.94 -8.82 -1.46
N GLY A 272 -19.82 -9.66 -0.94
CA GLY A 272 -21.20 -9.81 -1.40
C GLY A 272 -22.14 -8.62 -1.15
N ASN A 273 -21.66 -7.53 -0.56
CA ASN A 273 -22.39 -6.27 -0.39
C ASN A 273 -21.76 -5.13 -1.19
N TYR A 274 -21.09 -5.46 -2.30
CA TYR A 274 -20.44 -4.53 -3.21
C TYR A 274 -21.43 -3.60 -3.94
N SER A 275 -20.93 -2.45 -4.40
CA SER A 275 -21.63 -1.44 -5.21
C SER A 275 -21.70 -1.83 -6.69
N GLU A 276 -22.74 -1.39 -7.40
CA GLU A 276 -22.93 -1.65 -8.83
C GLU A 276 -21.72 -1.23 -9.71
N GLU A 277 -20.93 -0.26 -9.24
CA GLU A 277 -19.67 0.18 -9.88
C GLU A 277 -18.70 -0.99 -10.19
N LEU A 278 -18.72 -2.06 -9.38
CA LEU A 278 -17.83 -3.21 -9.56
C LEU A 278 -18.41 -4.32 -10.46
N GLU A 279 -19.65 -4.21 -10.96
CA GLU A 279 -20.25 -5.25 -11.81
C GLU A 279 -19.43 -5.56 -13.05
N LYS A 280 -18.77 -4.55 -13.63
CA LYS A 280 -17.87 -4.68 -14.78
C LYS A 280 -16.63 -5.54 -14.53
N LEU A 281 -16.34 -5.87 -13.26
CA LEU A 281 -15.25 -6.78 -12.90
C LEU A 281 -15.67 -8.24 -12.90
N LYS A 282 -16.96 -8.55 -13.07
CA LYS A 282 -17.45 -9.92 -13.25
C LYS A 282 -16.72 -10.59 -14.42
N ASP A 283 -16.51 -11.89 -14.30
CA ASP A 283 -15.83 -12.76 -15.28
C ASP A 283 -14.31 -12.53 -15.45
N ARG A 284 -13.70 -11.60 -14.72
CA ARG A 284 -12.23 -11.48 -14.72
C ARG A 284 -11.59 -12.68 -14.00
N PRO A 285 -10.60 -13.36 -14.61
CA PRO A 285 -10.12 -14.67 -14.14
C PRO A 285 -9.39 -14.62 -12.79
N ASN A 286 -8.88 -13.46 -12.38
CA ASN A 286 -8.19 -13.27 -11.10
C ASN A 286 -9.07 -12.63 -10.03
N ILE A 287 -10.37 -12.44 -10.28
CA ILE A 287 -11.31 -11.79 -9.36
C ILE A 287 -12.39 -12.78 -8.94
N TYR A 288 -12.60 -12.91 -7.64
CA TYR A 288 -13.62 -13.74 -7.06
C TYR A 288 -14.69 -12.86 -6.41
N PHE A 289 -15.95 -13.11 -6.77
CA PHE A 289 -17.11 -12.48 -6.17
C PHE A 289 -17.66 -13.41 -5.08
N SER A 290 -17.42 -13.05 -3.82
CA SER A 290 -17.93 -13.84 -2.71
C SER A 290 -19.43 -13.60 -2.52
N PRO A 291 -20.23 -14.65 -2.27
CA PRO A 291 -21.62 -14.48 -1.83
C PRO A 291 -21.72 -13.98 -0.39
N ARG A 292 -20.62 -13.92 0.37
CA ARG A 292 -20.58 -13.48 1.77
C ARG A 292 -20.23 -12.00 1.86
N LYS A 293 -20.85 -11.32 2.82
CA LYS A 293 -20.72 -9.88 3.04
C LYS A 293 -19.59 -9.56 4.02
N TYR A 294 -19.03 -8.36 3.92
CA TYR A 294 -18.06 -7.81 4.86
C TYR A 294 -16.88 -8.78 5.14
N ALA A 295 -16.40 -8.84 6.39
CA ALA A 295 -15.33 -9.75 6.81
C ALA A 295 -15.61 -11.24 6.50
N ALA A 296 -16.87 -11.69 6.41
CA ALA A 296 -17.16 -13.07 6.00
C ALA A 296 -16.80 -13.32 4.52
N GLY A 297 -16.93 -12.29 3.68
CA GLY A 297 -16.42 -12.30 2.31
C GLY A 297 -14.91 -12.49 2.27
N ILE A 298 -14.18 -11.78 3.13
CA ILE A 298 -12.72 -11.91 3.27
C ILE A 298 -12.33 -13.33 3.65
N ILE A 299 -12.98 -13.93 4.65
CA ILE A 299 -12.74 -15.32 5.06
C ILE A 299 -12.99 -16.27 3.88
N ASP A 300 -14.09 -16.09 3.15
CA ASP A 300 -14.42 -16.91 1.98
C ASP A 300 -13.36 -16.78 0.87
N GLY A 301 -12.88 -15.57 0.61
CA GLY A 301 -11.78 -15.32 -0.34
C GLY A 301 -10.45 -15.95 0.08
N LEU A 302 -10.10 -15.87 1.37
CA LEU A 302 -8.90 -16.52 1.91
C LEU A 302 -8.93 -18.04 1.66
N ASN A 303 -10.09 -18.68 1.87
CA ASN A 303 -10.28 -20.10 1.56
C ASN A 303 -10.24 -20.37 0.05
N HIS A 304 -10.95 -19.57 -0.75
CA HIS A 304 -11.02 -19.72 -2.20
C HIS A 304 -9.65 -19.69 -2.88
N TYR A 305 -8.78 -18.75 -2.45
CA TYR A 305 -7.42 -18.62 -2.99
C TYR A 305 -6.36 -19.46 -2.27
N GLY A 306 -6.74 -20.23 -1.25
CA GLY A 306 -5.84 -21.10 -0.49
C GLY A 306 -4.79 -20.35 0.32
N PHE A 307 -5.15 -19.18 0.86
CA PHE A 307 -4.32 -18.36 1.75
C PHE A 307 -4.26 -18.90 3.18
N ILE A 308 -5.25 -19.70 3.55
CA ILE A 308 -5.41 -20.43 4.81
C ILE A 308 -5.86 -21.87 4.52
#